data_AF-A0A0G1V4K7-F1
#
_entry.id   AF-A0A0G1V4K7-F1
#
_cell.length_a   1.000
_cell.length_b   1.000
_cell.length_c   1.000
_cell.angle_alpha   90.00
_cell.angle_beta   90.00
_cell.angle_gamma   90.00
#
_symmetry.space_group_name_H-M   'P 1'
#
loop_
_entity.id
_entity.type
_entity.pdbx_description
1 polymer ?
#
loop_
_entity_poly.entity_id
_entity_poly.type
_entity_poly.pdbx_seq_one_letter_code
_entity_poly.pdbx_strand_id
1 'polypeptide(L)'
;MATRERIVVFAAGYPMIKRTAAGGEAMYRRVIASCKRHPWRALSVTGAVLLLILSGVYVWYSINIWGNLASDAQSERKIIRSKLMNIHSQDQPLESIKTLAESVHADTKHFCDVSALVSWHRHSFDAAKVAHKECVTHQRKIGAVSESLRDITYRIDRELAFEAHIASHQGKLNNTEASDYALHKKTWQEFIDLTQKLKVDSSLEAAKKAAISSSTFIVASYDQLIAADKAEKRAEFDAAAADVQKGFSMLGEIQNLSVESYAKLVDTAQSTASTL
;
A
#
# COMPACT_ATOMS: atom_id res chain seq x y z
N MET A 1 -25.17 50.89 69.38
CA MET A 1 -26.16 50.67 68.32
C MET A 1 -25.46 50.74 66.98
N ALA A 2 -25.76 49.78 66.12
CA ALA A 2 -25.06 49.43 64.90
C ALA A 2 -25.29 50.43 63.75
N THR A 3 -24.26 50.68 62.93
CA THR A 3 -24.37 50.47 61.48
C THR A 3 -23.00 50.31 60.83
N ARG A 4 -22.90 49.21 60.09
CA ARG A 4 -21.77 48.68 59.34
C ARG A 4 -21.83 49.20 57.88
N GLU A 5 -20.66 49.21 57.25
CA GLU A 5 -20.42 48.95 55.82
C GLU A 5 -20.93 49.98 54.79
N ARG A 6 -19.98 50.75 54.21
CA ARG A 6 -19.87 50.94 52.75
C ARG A 6 -18.48 51.44 52.33
N ILE A 7 -17.72 50.50 51.77
CA ILE A 7 -16.78 50.64 50.63
C ILE A 7 -15.67 51.69 50.76
N VAL A 8 -14.49 51.24 51.18
CA VAL A 8 -13.19 51.86 50.86
C VAL A 8 -12.35 50.85 50.10
N VAL A 9 -12.55 50.75 48.79
CA VAL A 9 -11.54 50.15 47.88
C VAL A 9 -11.73 50.80 46.51
N PHE A 10 -11.12 51.95 46.22
CA PHE A 10 -10.86 52.43 44.85
C PHE A 10 -10.06 53.75 44.88
N ALA A 11 -8.78 53.72 45.25
CA ALA A 11 -7.94 54.93 45.16
C ALA A 11 -6.42 54.72 45.02
N ALA A 12 -5.94 53.52 44.68
CA ALA A 12 -4.49 53.29 44.53
C ALA A 12 -4.02 52.96 43.09
N GLY A 13 -4.92 52.70 42.14
CA GLY A 13 -4.56 52.24 40.78
C GLY A 13 -4.43 53.32 39.71
N TYR A 14 -4.94 54.54 39.93
CA TYR A 14 -5.04 55.56 38.88
C TYR A 14 -3.77 56.41 38.59
N PRO A 15 -2.83 56.67 39.51
CA PRO A 15 -1.69 57.54 39.20
C PRO A 15 -0.54 56.83 38.47
N MET A 16 -0.37 55.50 38.61
CA MET A 16 0.68 54.77 37.89
C MET A 16 0.36 54.57 36.41
N ILE A 17 -0.91 54.31 36.04
CA ILE A 17 -1.33 54.09 34.65
C ILE A 17 -1.20 55.38 33.82
N LYS A 18 -1.39 56.56 34.43
CA LYS A 18 -1.20 57.85 33.74
C LYS A 18 0.26 58.20 33.48
N ARG A 19 1.21 57.77 34.32
CA ARG A 19 2.65 58.03 34.12
C ARG A 19 3.26 57.17 33.01
N THR A 20 2.84 55.91 32.90
CA THR A 20 3.27 55.01 31.82
C THR A 20 2.62 55.39 30.48
N ALA A 21 1.35 55.81 30.48
CA ALA A 21 0.68 56.35 29.29
C ALA A 21 1.32 57.66 28.79
N ALA A 22 1.60 58.62 29.68
CA ALA A 22 2.24 59.89 29.31
C ALA A 22 3.69 59.70 28.82
N GLY A 23 4.44 58.75 29.39
CA GLY A 23 5.77 58.36 28.92
C GLY A 23 5.75 57.70 27.53
N GLY A 24 4.78 56.81 27.29
CA GLY A 24 4.53 56.21 25.98
C GLY A 24 4.12 57.23 24.92
N GLU A 25 3.25 58.18 25.27
CA GLU A 25 2.83 59.27 24.36
C GLU A 25 3.97 60.24 24.01
N ALA A 26 4.82 60.60 24.97
CA ALA A 26 5.97 61.47 24.71
C ALA A 26 7.04 60.77 23.86
N MET A 27 7.26 59.47 24.08
CA MET A 27 8.13 58.63 23.26
C MET A 27 7.57 58.46 21.84
N TYR A 28 6.28 58.18 21.71
CA TYR A 28 5.56 58.07 20.44
C TYR A 28 5.60 59.39 19.64
N ARG A 29 5.36 60.54 20.30
CA ARG A 29 5.47 61.87 19.66
C ARG A 29 6.89 62.19 19.18
N ARG A 30 7.93 61.81 19.94
CA ARG A 30 9.33 61.97 19.52
C ARG A 30 9.69 61.08 18.32
N VAL A 31 9.17 59.85 18.27
CA VAL A 31 9.34 58.95 17.13
C VAL A 31 8.66 59.53 15.88
N ILE A 32 7.43 60.04 16.00
CA ILE A 32 6.72 60.70 14.88
C ILE A 32 7.49 61.94 14.39
N ALA A 33 8.01 62.77 15.30
CA ALA A 33 8.78 63.96 14.95
C ALA A 33 10.10 63.62 14.23
N SER A 34 10.79 62.55 14.64
CA SER A 34 11.97 62.03 13.94
C SER A 34 11.62 61.42 12.57
N CYS A 35 10.48 60.72 12.45
CA CYS A 35 10.00 60.18 11.18
C CYS A 35 9.68 61.27 10.15
N LYS A 36 9.14 62.42 10.59
CA LYS A 36 8.91 63.58 9.71
C LYS A 36 10.21 64.23 9.20
N ARG A 37 11.32 64.15 9.96
CA ARG A 37 12.61 64.74 9.57
C ARG A 37 13.40 63.89 8.59
N HIS A 38 13.27 62.56 8.66
CA HIS A 38 13.97 61.63 7.78
C HIS A 38 13.04 60.51 7.29
N PRO A 39 12.07 60.82 6.41
CA PRO A 39 11.03 59.87 5.98
C PRO A 39 11.63 58.62 5.34
N TRP A 40 12.70 58.75 4.56
CA TRP A 40 13.40 57.63 3.92
C TRP A 40 14.02 56.65 4.93
N ARG A 41 14.58 57.16 6.04
CA ARG A 41 15.16 56.30 7.10
C ARG A 41 14.07 55.58 7.88
N ALA A 42 12.98 56.28 8.19
CA ALA A 42 11.82 55.68 8.85
C ALA A 42 11.18 54.57 7.99
N LEU A 43 10.99 54.83 6.70
CA LEU A 43 10.42 53.88 5.74
C LEU A 43 11.34 52.65 5.56
N SER A 44 12.66 52.85 5.56
CA SER A 44 13.65 51.76 5.52
C SER A 44 13.60 50.88 6.77
N VAL A 45 13.49 51.49 7.96
CA VAL A 45 13.40 50.76 9.24
C VAL A 45 12.09 50.00 9.33
N THR A 46 10.95 50.62 8.98
CA THR A 46 9.65 49.94 8.96
C THR A 46 9.62 48.80 7.95
N GLY A 47 10.21 49.01 6.76
CA GLY A 47 10.37 47.95 5.76
C GLY A 47 11.23 46.80 6.25
N ALA A 48 12.36 47.08 6.91
CA ALA A 48 13.22 46.05 7.50
C ALA A 48 12.53 45.25 8.60
N VAL A 49 11.76 45.90 9.47
CA VAL A 49 10.98 45.24 10.53
C VAL A 49 9.89 44.34 9.93
N LEU A 50 9.16 44.82 8.91
CA LEU A 50 8.17 44.02 8.18
C LEU A 50 8.81 42.79 7.53
N LEU A 51 9.96 42.95 6.87
CA LEU A 51 10.70 41.83 6.27
C LEU A 51 11.15 40.81 7.32
N LEU A 52 11.61 41.24 8.49
CA LEU A 52 11.96 40.34 9.59
C LEU A 52 10.75 39.55 10.09
N ILE A 53 9.61 40.22 10.29
CA ILE A 53 8.37 39.55 10.71
C ILE A 53 7.91 38.54 9.65
N LEU A 54 7.87 38.95 8.38
CA LEU A 54 7.47 38.08 7.28
C LEU A 54 8.41 36.88 7.15
N SER A 55 9.73 37.09 7.31
CA SER A 55 10.71 36.00 7.29
C SER A 55 10.52 35.03 8.46
N GLY A 56 10.26 35.53 9.67
CA GLY A 56 10.00 34.69 10.85
C GLY A 56 8.72 33.86 10.70
N VAL A 57 7.62 34.48 10.23
CA VAL A 57 6.37 33.77 9.93
C VAL A 57 6.59 32.71 8.85
N TYR A 58 7.38 33.02 7.82
CA TYR A 58 7.67 32.10 6.73
C TYR A 58 8.52 30.89 7.19
N VAL A 59 9.54 31.11 8.02
CA VAL A 59 10.34 30.04 8.62
C VAL A 59 9.46 29.15 9.50
N TRP A 60 8.62 29.74 10.35
CA TRP A 60 7.69 28.99 11.20
C TRP A 60 6.71 28.14 10.36
N TYR A 61 6.12 28.73 9.33
CA TYR A 61 5.26 28.03 8.38
C TYR A 61 5.98 26.83 7.73
N SER A 62 7.21 27.03 7.29
CA SER A 62 8.02 25.98 6.66
C SER A 62 8.37 24.85 7.62
N ILE A 63 8.69 25.14 8.89
CA ILE A 63 8.96 24.11 9.90
C ILE A 63 7.69 23.28 10.14
N ASN A 64 6.53 23.93 10.24
CA ASN A 64 5.26 23.23 10.41
C ASN A 64 4.91 22.35 9.22
N ILE A 65 5.17 22.78 7.97
CA ILE A 65 4.98 21.92 6.80
C ILE A 65 5.78 20.62 6.95
N TRP A 66 7.08 20.74 7.26
CA TRP A 66 7.92 19.56 7.42
C TRP A 66 7.44 18.64 8.56
N GLY A 67 7.01 19.21 9.68
CA GLY A 67 6.43 18.46 10.79
C GLY A 67 5.15 17.73 10.40
N ASN A 68 4.24 18.38 9.66
CA ASN A 68 3.01 17.78 9.18
C ASN A 68 3.29 16.61 8.22
N LEU A 69 4.19 16.81 7.25
CA LEU A 69 4.55 15.74 6.30
C LEU A 69 5.18 14.53 6.99
N ALA A 70 6.02 14.74 8.01
CA ALA A 70 6.56 13.65 8.80
C ALA A 70 5.48 12.88 9.56
N SER A 71 4.51 13.60 10.15
CA SER A 71 3.35 13.03 10.84
C SER A 71 2.45 12.25 9.88
N ASP A 72 2.14 12.80 8.71
CA ASP A 72 1.30 12.17 7.69
C ASP A 72 1.95 10.88 7.18
N ALA A 73 3.25 10.91 6.85
CA ALA A 73 3.99 9.72 6.45
C ALA A 73 4.02 8.64 7.55
N GLN A 74 4.08 9.03 8.83
CA GLN A 74 3.97 8.10 9.94
C GLN A 74 2.55 7.53 10.10
N SER A 75 1.52 8.35 9.91
CA SER A 75 0.11 7.93 9.94
C SER A 75 -0.17 6.89 8.88
N GLU A 76 0.22 7.17 7.63
CA GLU A 76 0.06 6.24 6.52
C GLU A 76 0.78 4.92 6.73
N ARG A 77 2.02 4.97 7.24
CA ARG A 77 2.74 3.76 7.64
C ARG A 77 1.94 2.91 8.63
N LYS A 78 1.26 3.52 9.62
CA LYS A 78 0.41 2.80 10.59
C LYS A 78 -0.84 2.23 9.93
N ILE A 79 -1.47 2.97 9.02
CA ILE A 79 -2.65 2.52 8.27
C ILE A 79 -2.31 1.31 7.41
N ILE A 80 -1.23 1.40 6.61
CA ILE A 80 -0.76 0.30 5.76
C ILE A 80 -0.43 -0.92 6.59
N ARG A 81 0.31 -0.75 7.69
CA ARG A 81 0.63 -1.85 8.61
C ARG A 81 -0.64 -2.51 9.16
N SER A 82 -1.62 -1.72 9.59
CA SER A 82 -2.90 -2.24 10.09
C SER A 82 -3.65 -3.04 9.03
N LYS A 83 -3.74 -2.51 7.80
CA LYS A 83 -4.40 -3.21 6.68
C LYS A 83 -3.73 -4.54 6.35
N LEU A 84 -2.39 -4.58 6.34
CA LEU A 84 -1.64 -5.82 6.09
C LEU A 84 -1.76 -6.84 7.23
N MET A 85 -1.73 -6.40 8.48
CA MET A 85 -1.86 -7.31 9.63
C MET A 85 -3.26 -7.94 9.73
N ASN A 86 -4.28 -7.26 9.20
CA ASN A 86 -5.66 -7.74 9.18
C ASN A 86 -6.06 -8.38 7.84
N ILE A 87 -5.10 -8.69 6.95
CA ILE A 87 -5.43 -9.18 5.61
C ILE A 87 -6.11 -10.56 5.65
N HIS A 88 -5.70 -11.43 6.58
CA HIS A 88 -6.24 -12.79 6.73
C HIS A 88 -7.68 -12.82 7.24
N SER A 89 -8.13 -11.77 7.93
CA SER A 89 -9.51 -11.66 8.42
C SER A 89 -10.49 -11.09 7.38
N GLN A 90 -10.04 -10.79 6.16
CA GLN A 90 -10.90 -10.26 5.10
C GLN A 90 -11.50 -11.39 4.27
N ASP A 91 -12.72 -11.19 3.79
CA ASP A 91 -13.44 -12.18 2.98
C ASP A 91 -12.73 -12.50 1.64
N GLN A 92 -11.97 -11.54 1.11
CA GLN A 92 -11.23 -11.65 -0.16
C GLN A 92 -9.80 -11.15 -0.01
N PRO A 93 -8.91 -11.91 0.66
CA PRO A 93 -7.58 -11.42 1.06
C PRO A 93 -6.72 -11.01 -0.14
N LEU A 94 -6.82 -11.70 -1.28
CA LEU A 94 -6.03 -11.41 -2.48
C LEU A 94 -6.45 -10.09 -3.15
N GLU A 95 -7.74 -9.83 -3.25
CA GLU A 95 -8.27 -8.58 -3.82
C GLU A 95 -7.91 -7.38 -2.94
N SER A 96 -7.94 -7.59 -1.62
CA SER A 96 -7.49 -6.60 -0.65
C SER A 96 -6.00 -6.30 -0.74
N ILE A 97 -5.15 -7.30 -1.02
CA ILE A 97 -3.71 -7.10 -1.28
C ILE A 97 -3.54 -6.23 -2.53
N LYS A 98 -4.26 -6.55 -3.62
CA LYS A 98 -4.19 -5.78 -4.88
C LYS A 98 -4.59 -4.33 -4.70
N THR A 99 -5.76 -4.10 -4.11
CA THR A 99 -6.28 -2.76 -3.82
C THR A 99 -5.31 -1.96 -2.94
N LEU A 100 -4.71 -2.62 -1.94
CA LEU A 100 -3.72 -1.99 -1.09
C LEU A 100 -2.45 -1.64 -1.87
N ALA A 101 -1.93 -2.54 -2.70
CA ALA A 101 -0.74 -2.29 -3.52
C ALA A 101 -0.90 -1.06 -4.42
N GLU A 102 -2.06 -0.92 -5.07
CA GLU A 102 -2.39 0.24 -5.91
C GLU A 102 -2.44 1.54 -5.11
N SER A 103 -3.12 1.55 -3.95
CA SER A 103 -3.19 2.75 -3.10
C SER A 103 -1.82 3.18 -2.59
N VAL A 104 -1.01 2.23 -2.10
CA VAL A 104 0.34 2.52 -1.61
C VAL A 104 1.23 3.07 -2.73
N HIS A 105 1.11 2.55 -3.97
CA HIS A 105 1.91 3.06 -5.08
C HIS A 105 1.55 4.50 -5.48
N ALA A 106 0.26 4.82 -5.53
CA ALA A 106 -0.23 6.14 -5.92
C ALA A 106 0.12 7.23 -4.89
N ASP A 107 -0.07 6.93 -3.60
CA ASP A 107 -0.01 7.95 -2.55
C ASP A 107 1.43 8.29 -2.12
N THR A 108 2.41 7.41 -2.37
CA THR A 108 3.70 7.46 -1.67
C THR A 108 4.85 8.10 -2.42
N LYS A 109 4.69 8.29 -3.73
CA LYS A 109 5.73 8.85 -4.60
C LYS A 109 6.07 10.30 -4.28
N HIS A 110 5.14 11.05 -3.68
CA HIS A 110 5.25 12.50 -3.48
C HIS A 110 5.13 12.96 -2.01
N PHE A 111 5.18 12.04 -1.03
CA PHE A 111 4.93 12.37 0.38
C PHE A 111 5.83 13.46 0.95
N CYS A 112 7.10 13.49 0.55
CA CYS A 112 8.08 14.45 1.07
C CYS A 112 8.44 15.54 0.06
N ASP A 113 7.65 15.67 -1.02
CA ASP A 113 7.85 16.70 -2.03
C ASP A 113 7.25 18.03 -1.55
N VAL A 114 8.06 19.07 -1.57
CA VAL A 114 7.65 20.44 -1.22
C VAL A 114 8.18 21.41 -2.26
N SER A 115 7.61 22.61 -2.29
CA SER A 115 8.16 23.69 -3.12
C SER A 115 9.64 23.96 -2.81
N ALA A 116 10.40 24.41 -3.83
CA ALA A 116 11.84 24.67 -3.69
C ALA A 116 12.19 25.63 -2.54
N LEU A 117 11.33 26.62 -2.27
CA LEU A 117 11.52 27.59 -1.21
C LEU A 117 11.43 26.95 0.20
N VAL A 118 10.47 26.04 0.41
CA VAL A 118 10.32 25.27 1.66
C VAL A 118 11.43 24.21 1.78
N SER A 119 11.87 23.66 0.64
CA SER A 119 12.98 22.69 0.59
C SER A 119 14.30 23.28 1.06
N TRP A 120 14.60 24.53 0.69
CA TRP A 120 15.83 25.20 1.09
C TRP A 120 16.00 25.28 2.62
N HIS A 121 14.91 25.47 3.37
CA HIS A 121 14.96 25.59 4.83
C HIS A 121 15.51 24.37 5.57
N ARG A 122 15.48 23.17 4.97
CA ARG A 122 16.12 21.97 5.57
C ARG A 122 17.65 22.11 5.67
N HIS A 123 18.26 23.00 4.89
CA HIS A 123 19.70 23.27 4.93
C HIS A 123 20.07 24.35 5.96
N SER A 124 19.10 25.19 6.34
CA SER A 124 19.32 26.35 7.20
C SER A 124 18.81 26.16 8.63
N PHE A 125 17.84 25.26 8.85
CA PHE A 125 17.21 25.03 10.13
C PHE A 125 17.23 23.55 10.53
N ASP A 126 17.81 23.25 11.69
CA ASP A 126 17.94 21.87 12.19
C ASP A 126 16.57 21.19 12.40
N ALA A 127 15.56 21.91 12.87
CA ALA A 127 14.21 21.36 13.04
C ALA A 127 13.61 20.86 11.71
N ALA A 128 13.72 21.65 10.64
CA ALA A 128 13.29 21.27 9.30
C ALA A 128 14.12 20.11 8.73
N LYS A 129 15.43 20.09 9.02
CA LYS A 129 16.33 19.00 8.64
C LYS A 129 15.94 17.67 9.27
N VAL A 130 15.62 17.67 10.57
CA VAL A 130 15.18 16.48 11.32
C VAL A 130 13.84 15.98 10.77
N ALA A 131 12.85 16.86 10.65
CA ALA A 131 11.52 16.49 10.14
C ALA A 131 11.56 15.96 8.70
N HIS A 132 12.34 16.59 7.80
CA HIS A 132 12.58 16.05 6.45
C HIS A 132 13.21 14.65 6.49
N LYS A 133 14.21 14.42 7.36
CA LYS A 133 14.84 13.10 7.50
C LYS A 133 13.85 12.04 7.99
N GLU A 134 12.97 12.40 8.93
CA GLU A 134 11.89 11.53 9.41
C GLU A 134 10.90 11.19 8.30
N CYS A 135 10.41 12.21 7.56
CA CYS A 135 9.54 12.03 6.40
C CYS A 135 10.16 11.04 5.39
N VAL A 136 11.39 11.30 4.93
CA VAL A 136 12.09 10.44 3.95
C VAL A 136 12.30 9.03 4.49
N THR A 137 12.56 8.89 5.80
CA THR A 137 12.71 7.56 6.42
C THR A 137 11.41 6.77 6.37
N HIS A 138 10.28 7.40 6.66
CA HIS A 138 8.96 6.77 6.55
C HIS A 138 8.59 6.48 5.10
N GLN A 139 8.81 7.44 4.19
CA GLN A 139 8.58 7.26 2.76
C GLN A 139 9.37 6.06 2.20
N ARG A 140 10.65 5.90 2.56
CA ARG A 140 11.45 4.74 2.12
C ARG A 140 10.90 3.41 2.62
N LYS A 141 10.46 3.34 3.88
CA LYS A 141 9.86 2.12 4.44
C LYS A 141 8.57 1.76 3.71
N ILE A 142 7.74 2.76 3.43
CA ILE A 142 6.51 2.54 2.67
C ILE A 142 6.83 2.12 1.22
N GLY A 143 7.84 2.74 0.59
CA GLY A 143 8.29 2.38 -0.76
C GLY A 143 8.76 0.93 -0.85
N ALA A 144 9.54 0.44 0.11
CA ALA A 144 9.94 -0.96 0.17
C ALA A 144 8.74 -1.92 0.28
N VAL A 145 7.72 -1.54 1.05
CA VAL A 145 6.46 -2.30 1.12
C VAL A 145 5.69 -2.25 -0.20
N SER A 146 5.63 -1.10 -0.87
CA SER A 146 5.02 -0.97 -2.19
C SER A 146 5.64 -1.94 -3.20
N GLU A 147 6.98 -2.05 -3.21
CA GLU A 147 7.70 -2.97 -4.09
C GLU A 147 7.37 -4.44 -3.75
N SER A 148 7.36 -4.80 -2.47
CA SER A 148 6.97 -6.15 -2.01
C SER A 148 5.53 -6.48 -2.41
N LEU A 149 4.58 -5.57 -2.20
CA LEU A 149 3.17 -5.76 -2.55
C LEU A 149 2.96 -5.86 -4.06
N ARG A 150 3.76 -5.15 -4.86
CA ARG A 150 3.75 -5.27 -6.33
C ARG A 150 4.21 -6.66 -6.77
N ASP A 151 5.26 -7.20 -6.16
CA ASP A 151 5.71 -8.58 -6.43
C ASP A 151 4.64 -9.60 -6.03
N ILE A 152 4.04 -9.46 -4.85
CA ILE A 152 2.94 -10.31 -4.40
C ILE A 152 1.76 -10.23 -5.38
N THR A 153 1.35 -9.03 -5.80
CA THR A 153 0.26 -8.83 -6.77
C THR A 153 0.56 -9.51 -8.10
N TYR A 154 1.78 -9.38 -8.59
CA TYR A 154 2.23 -10.07 -9.80
C TYR A 154 2.13 -11.59 -9.69
N ARG A 155 2.46 -12.15 -8.51
CA ARG A 155 2.32 -13.58 -8.24
C ARG A 155 0.84 -13.99 -8.18
N ILE A 156 0.00 -13.22 -7.50
CA ILE A 156 -1.47 -13.44 -7.46
C ILE A 156 -2.05 -13.50 -8.87
N ASP A 157 -1.69 -12.58 -9.77
CA ASP A 157 -2.19 -12.58 -11.16
C ASP A 157 -1.84 -13.87 -11.91
N ARG A 158 -0.65 -14.42 -11.65
CA ARG A 158 -0.24 -15.70 -12.26
C ARG A 158 -0.98 -16.89 -11.66
N GLU A 159 -1.28 -16.89 -10.36
CA GLU A 159 -2.08 -17.95 -9.73
C GLU A 159 -3.51 -17.94 -10.27
N LEU A 160 -4.13 -16.76 -10.34
CA LEU A 160 -5.48 -16.59 -10.91
C LEU A 160 -5.54 -16.98 -12.40
N ALA A 161 -4.48 -16.69 -13.17
CA ALA A 161 -4.39 -17.12 -14.56
C ALA A 161 -4.30 -18.65 -14.68
N PHE A 162 -3.58 -19.32 -13.77
CA PHE A 162 -3.52 -20.78 -13.72
C PHE A 162 -4.87 -21.38 -13.32
N GLU A 163 -5.55 -20.82 -12.33
CA GLU A 163 -6.89 -21.26 -11.91
C GLU A 163 -7.93 -21.09 -13.03
N ALA A 164 -7.96 -19.92 -13.69
CA ALA A 164 -8.85 -19.66 -14.82
C ALA A 164 -8.59 -20.63 -15.99
N HIS A 165 -7.32 -20.98 -16.23
CA HIS A 165 -6.95 -21.99 -17.23
C HIS A 165 -7.51 -23.38 -16.88
N ILE A 166 -7.40 -23.80 -15.61
CA ILE A 166 -7.99 -25.07 -15.14
C ILE A 166 -9.53 -25.04 -15.28
N ALA A 167 -10.18 -23.98 -14.82
CA ALA A 167 -11.64 -23.85 -14.84
C ALA A 167 -12.19 -23.87 -16.29
N SER A 168 -11.53 -23.16 -17.21
CA SER A 168 -11.86 -23.21 -18.64
C SER A 168 -11.78 -24.63 -19.19
N HIS A 169 -10.77 -25.38 -18.76
CA HIS A 169 -10.57 -26.76 -19.20
C HIS A 169 -11.64 -27.71 -18.67
N GLN A 170 -12.00 -27.59 -17.40
CA GLN A 170 -13.11 -28.34 -16.80
C GLN A 170 -14.43 -28.05 -17.51
N GLY A 171 -14.69 -26.79 -17.89
CA GLY A 171 -15.86 -26.41 -18.67
C GLY A 171 -15.92 -27.11 -20.04
N LYS A 172 -14.79 -27.24 -20.74
CA LYS A 172 -14.73 -27.99 -22.01
C LYS A 172 -15.03 -29.48 -21.80
N LEU A 173 -14.43 -30.09 -20.77
CA LEU A 173 -14.63 -31.50 -20.46
C LEU A 173 -16.08 -31.82 -20.08
N ASN A 174 -16.73 -30.96 -19.29
CA ASN A 174 -18.13 -31.14 -18.89
C ASN A 174 -19.13 -31.01 -20.06
N ASN A 175 -18.76 -30.31 -21.12
CA ASN A 175 -19.59 -30.13 -22.33
C ASN A 175 -19.31 -31.21 -23.39
N THR A 176 -18.40 -32.14 -23.13
CA THR A 176 -18.08 -33.26 -24.02
C THR A 176 -18.92 -34.47 -23.63
N GLU A 177 -19.56 -35.13 -24.59
CA GLU A 177 -20.27 -36.39 -24.31
C GLU A 177 -19.30 -37.43 -23.76
N ALA A 178 -19.69 -38.12 -22.68
CA ALA A 178 -18.83 -39.08 -21.97
C ALA A 178 -18.32 -40.23 -22.86
N SER A 179 -19.03 -40.54 -23.95
CA SER A 179 -18.66 -41.56 -24.93
C SER A 179 -17.63 -41.09 -25.98
N ASP A 180 -17.37 -39.78 -26.09
CA ASP A 180 -16.39 -39.26 -27.06
C ASP A 180 -14.98 -39.26 -26.47
N TYR A 181 -14.41 -40.47 -26.36
CA TYR A 181 -13.07 -40.68 -25.80
C TYR A 181 -11.97 -39.94 -26.57
N ALA A 182 -12.13 -39.81 -27.89
CA ALA A 182 -11.17 -39.12 -28.75
C ALA A 182 -11.17 -37.61 -28.47
N LEU A 183 -12.34 -37.00 -28.29
CA LEU A 183 -12.45 -35.59 -27.93
C LEU A 183 -11.98 -35.32 -26.50
N HIS A 184 -12.28 -36.21 -25.54
CA HIS A 184 -11.72 -36.13 -24.19
C HIS A 184 -10.19 -36.17 -24.21
N LYS A 185 -9.60 -37.14 -24.93
CA LYS A 185 -8.14 -37.22 -25.10
C LYS A 185 -7.57 -35.93 -25.70
N LYS A 186 -8.15 -35.44 -26.79
CA LYS A 186 -7.69 -34.22 -27.46
C LYS A 186 -7.74 -33.01 -26.52
N THR A 187 -8.81 -32.90 -25.74
CA THR A 187 -8.99 -31.84 -24.75
C THR A 187 -7.85 -31.89 -23.72
N TRP A 188 -7.56 -33.06 -23.14
CA TRP A 188 -6.42 -33.22 -22.24
C TRP A 188 -5.05 -32.94 -22.88
N GLN A 189 -4.88 -33.25 -24.17
CA GLN A 189 -3.67 -32.87 -24.91
C GLN A 189 -3.52 -31.35 -24.99
N GLU A 190 -4.60 -30.63 -25.31
CA GLU A 190 -4.62 -29.16 -25.32
C GLU A 190 -4.31 -28.58 -23.94
N PHE A 191 -4.79 -29.20 -22.85
CA PHE A 191 -4.45 -28.79 -21.49
C PHE A 191 -2.96 -28.86 -21.24
N ILE A 192 -2.31 -29.98 -21.61
CA ILE A 192 -0.87 -30.17 -21.43
C ILE A 192 -0.10 -29.08 -22.17
N ASP A 193 -0.41 -28.88 -23.45
CA ASP A 193 0.29 -27.90 -24.31
C ASP A 193 0.17 -26.47 -23.79
N LEU A 194 -1.02 -26.09 -23.32
CA LEU A 194 -1.27 -24.77 -22.75
C LEU A 194 -0.60 -24.61 -21.37
N THR A 195 -0.69 -25.63 -20.52
CA THR A 195 -0.09 -25.62 -19.18
C THR A 195 1.43 -25.51 -19.26
N GLN A 196 2.06 -26.19 -20.22
CA GLN A 196 3.50 -26.07 -20.48
C GLN A 196 3.92 -24.62 -20.79
N LYS A 197 3.12 -23.91 -21.58
CA LYS A 197 3.37 -22.51 -21.99
C LYS A 197 3.04 -21.49 -20.90
N LEU A 198 2.26 -21.88 -19.88
CA LEU A 198 1.90 -20.98 -18.80
C LEU A 198 3.13 -20.61 -17.98
N LYS A 199 3.39 -19.31 -17.82
CA LYS A 199 4.43 -18.81 -16.92
C LYS A 199 3.85 -18.76 -15.51
N VAL A 200 4.26 -19.70 -14.66
CA VAL A 200 3.88 -19.71 -13.24
C VAL A 200 5.01 -19.16 -12.38
N ASP A 201 4.71 -18.80 -11.13
CA ASP A 201 5.74 -18.48 -10.16
C ASP A 201 6.47 -19.75 -9.70
N SER A 202 7.69 -19.60 -9.16
CA SER A 202 8.46 -20.71 -8.61
C SER A 202 7.71 -21.53 -7.56
N SER A 203 6.81 -20.90 -6.78
CA SER A 203 5.98 -21.62 -5.79
C SER A 203 4.96 -22.57 -6.42
N LEU A 204 4.59 -22.34 -7.69
CA LEU A 204 3.62 -23.14 -8.44
C LEU A 204 4.24 -24.11 -9.44
N GLU A 205 5.56 -24.11 -9.63
CA GLU A 205 6.23 -25.01 -10.58
C GLU A 205 5.99 -26.50 -10.25
N ALA A 206 5.94 -26.84 -8.95
CA ALA A 206 5.61 -28.20 -8.52
C ALA A 206 4.17 -28.59 -8.91
N ALA A 207 3.21 -27.69 -8.69
CA ALA A 207 1.81 -27.89 -9.06
C ALA A 207 1.64 -27.99 -10.58
N LYS A 208 2.31 -27.11 -11.35
CA LYS A 208 2.34 -27.15 -12.81
C LYS A 208 2.91 -28.48 -13.33
N LYS A 209 4.04 -28.93 -12.79
CA LYS A 209 4.68 -30.20 -13.19
C LYS A 209 3.78 -31.40 -12.86
N ALA A 210 3.15 -31.40 -11.69
CA ALA A 210 2.18 -32.42 -11.31
C ALA A 210 0.98 -32.42 -12.27
N ALA A 211 0.44 -31.25 -12.63
CA ALA A 211 -0.69 -31.12 -13.56
C ALA A 211 -0.36 -31.69 -14.94
N ILE A 212 0.82 -31.38 -15.47
CA ILE A 212 1.31 -31.93 -16.74
C ILE A 212 1.46 -33.45 -16.64
N SER A 213 2.05 -33.95 -15.55
CA SER A 213 2.28 -35.38 -15.35
C SER A 213 0.96 -36.17 -15.27
N SER A 214 0.02 -35.73 -14.43
CA SER A 214 -1.28 -36.38 -14.27
C SER A 214 -2.10 -36.32 -15.56
N SER A 215 -2.06 -35.20 -16.28
CA SER A 215 -2.74 -35.07 -17.57
C SER A 215 -2.14 -35.97 -18.64
N THR A 216 -0.81 -36.11 -18.66
CA THR A 216 -0.12 -37.03 -19.56
C THR A 216 -0.51 -38.48 -19.29
N PHE A 217 -0.68 -38.83 -18.01
CA PHE A 217 -1.20 -40.13 -17.61
C PHE A 217 -2.64 -40.35 -18.11
N ILE A 218 -3.53 -39.36 -17.94
CA ILE A 218 -4.91 -39.42 -18.44
C ILE A 218 -4.95 -39.62 -19.97
N VAL A 219 -4.14 -38.88 -20.73
CA VAL A 219 -4.04 -39.05 -22.20
C VAL A 219 -3.65 -40.47 -22.57
N ALA A 220 -2.64 -41.04 -21.90
CA ALA A 220 -2.20 -42.41 -22.15
C ALA A 220 -3.28 -43.45 -21.80
N SER A 221 -4.04 -43.23 -20.72
CA SER A 221 -5.16 -44.09 -20.34
C SER A 221 -6.30 -44.02 -21.37
N TYR A 222 -6.60 -42.84 -21.93
CA TYR A 222 -7.56 -42.72 -23.03
C TYR A 222 -7.07 -43.44 -24.30
N ASP A 223 -5.77 -43.43 -24.60
CA ASP A 223 -5.21 -44.21 -25.71
C ASP A 223 -5.46 -45.71 -25.55
N GLN A 224 -5.27 -46.22 -24.34
CA GLN A 224 -5.56 -47.62 -24.02
C GLN A 224 -7.07 -47.93 -24.08
N LEU A 225 -7.90 -47.02 -23.59
CA LEU A 225 -9.36 -47.16 -23.59
C LEU A 225 -9.91 -47.22 -25.02
N ILE A 226 -9.47 -46.33 -25.90
CA ILE A 226 -9.85 -46.32 -27.33
C ILE A 226 -9.38 -47.61 -28.03
N ALA A 227 -8.17 -48.08 -27.73
CA ALA A 227 -7.64 -49.31 -28.31
C ALA A 227 -8.41 -50.56 -27.84
N ALA A 228 -8.73 -50.63 -26.55
CA ALA A 228 -9.47 -51.73 -25.94
C ALA A 228 -10.94 -51.78 -26.40
N ASP A 229 -11.59 -50.61 -26.52
CA ASP A 229 -12.95 -50.46 -27.07
C ASP A 229 -13.01 -50.96 -28.51
N LYS A 230 -12.09 -50.50 -29.36
CA LYS A 230 -11.98 -50.96 -30.76
C LYS A 230 -11.70 -52.45 -30.90
N ALA A 231 -10.97 -53.03 -29.95
CA ALA A 231 -10.63 -54.46 -29.94
C ALA A 231 -11.67 -55.32 -29.19
N GLU A 232 -12.74 -54.72 -28.67
CA GLU A 232 -13.79 -55.36 -27.87
C GLU A 232 -13.26 -56.10 -26.62
N LYS A 233 -12.14 -55.63 -26.06
CA LYS A 233 -11.44 -56.26 -24.94
C LYS A 233 -11.89 -55.69 -23.61
N ARG A 234 -12.96 -56.24 -23.06
CA ARG A 234 -13.60 -55.73 -21.84
C ARG A 234 -12.69 -55.57 -20.62
N ALA A 235 -11.83 -56.55 -20.35
CA ALA A 235 -10.91 -56.46 -19.20
C ALA A 235 -9.86 -55.34 -19.35
N GLU A 236 -9.35 -55.11 -20.56
CA GLU A 236 -8.42 -54.02 -20.85
C GLU A 236 -9.13 -52.66 -20.80
N PHE A 237 -10.39 -52.61 -21.24
CA PHE A 237 -11.23 -51.43 -21.14
C PHE A 237 -11.48 -51.02 -19.67
N ASP A 238 -11.91 -51.96 -18.83
CA ASP A 238 -12.19 -51.71 -17.41
C ASP A 238 -10.92 -51.23 -16.67
N ALA A 239 -9.76 -51.81 -16.99
CA ALA A 239 -8.47 -51.37 -16.45
C ALA A 239 -8.10 -49.95 -16.88
N ALA A 240 -8.23 -49.64 -18.17
CA ALA A 240 -7.95 -48.30 -18.70
C ALA A 240 -8.90 -47.24 -18.13
N ALA A 241 -10.18 -47.57 -17.94
CA ALA A 241 -11.16 -46.69 -17.31
C ALA A 241 -10.81 -46.40 -15.84
N ALA A 242 -10.36 -47.40 -15.10
CA ALA A 242 -9.86 -47.22 -13.73
C ALA A 242 -8.61 -46.33 -13.69
N ASP A 243 -7.70 -46.46 -14.66
CA ASP A 243 -6.53 -45.59 -14.78
C ASP A 243 -6.93 -44.14 -15.15
N VAL A 244 -7.91 -43.93 -16.02
CA VAL A 244 -8.47 -42.58 -16.27
C VAL A 244 -8.96 -41.97 -14.94
N GLN A 245 -9.73 -42.72 -14.15
CA GLN A 245 -10.25 -42.24 -12.86
C GLN A 245 -9.13 -41.94 -11.85
N LYS A 246 -8.09 -42.78 -11.81
CA LYS A 246 -6.89 -42.53 -10.98
C LYS A 246 -6.17 -41.25 -11.39
N GLY A 247 -6.05 -40.98 -12.69
CA GLY A 247 -5.50 -39.72 -13.20
C GLY A 247 -6.25 -38.49 -12.70
N PHE A 248 -7.59 -38.56 -12.68
CA PHE A 248 -8.42 -37.50 -12.10
C PHE A 248 -8.20 -37.33 -10.59
N SER A 249 -8.04 -38.41 -9.83
CA SER A 249 -7.72 -38.32 -8.40
C SER A 249 -6.38 -37.63 -8.15
N MET A 250 -5.36 -37.93 -8.96
CA MET A 250 -4.05 -37.26 -8.87
C MET A 250 -4.12 -35.76 -9.16
N LEU A 251 -5.08 -35.29 -9.95
CA LEU A 251 -5.32 -33.85 -10.14
C LEU A 251 -5.92 -33.19 -8.90
N GLY A 252 -6.74 -33.90 -8.12
CA GLY A 252 -7.29 -33.40 -6.86
C GLY A 252 -6.21 -33.06 -5.81
N GLU A 253 -5.11 -33.80 -5.80
CA GLU A 253 -3.97 -33.55 -4.89
C GLU A 253 -3.25 -32.22 -5.21
N ILE A 254 -3.34 -31.74 -6.46
CA ILE A 254 -2.73 -30.46 -6.89
C ILE A 254 -3.46 -29.27 -6.28
N GLN A 255 -4.75 -29.41 -5.98
CA GLN A 255 -5.54 -28.35 -5.34
C GLN A 255 -4.93 -27.97 -3.98
N ASN A 256 -4.38 -28.92 -3.24
CA ASN A 256 -3.71 -28.67 -1.96
C ASN A 256 -2.44 -27.82 -2.12
N LEU A 257 -1.66 -28.06 -3.18
CA LEU A 257 -0.45 -27.28 -3.49
C LEU A 257 -0.80 -25.82 -3.85
N SER A 258 -1.93 -25.61 -4.53
CA SER A 258 -2.42 -24.26 -4.84
C SER A 258 -2.84 -23.51 -3.56
N VAL A 259 -3.56 -24.17 -2.66
CA VAL A 259 -3.98 -23.57 -1.36
C VAL A 259 -2.77 -23.20 -0.51
N GLU A 260 -1.74 -24.04 -0.49
CA GLU A 260 -0.49 -23.73 0.22
C GLU A 260 0.24 -22.51 -0.38
N SER A 261 0.23 -22.36 -1.71
CA SER A 261 0.79 -21.19 -2.38
C SER A 261 0.02 -19.90 -2.03
N TYR A 262 -1.31 -19.96 -2.02
CA TYR A 262 -2.18 -18.84 -1.60
C TYR A 262 -1.92 -18.42 -0.15
N ALA A 263 -1.84 -19.38 0.78
CA ALA A 263 -1.52 -19.11 2.18
C ALA A 263 -0.15 -18.43 2.32
N LYS A 264 0.87 -18.89 1.58
CA LYS A 264 2.21 -18.27 1.58
C LYS A 264 2.19 -16.84 1.06
N LEU A 265 1.37 -16.50 0.07
CA LEU A 265 1.25 -15.12 -0.43
C LEU A 265 0.64 -14.19 0.64
N VAL A 266 -0.40 -14.65 1.32
CA VAL A 266 -1.03 -13.94 2.44
C VAL A 266 -0.04 -13.74 3.60
N ASP A 267 0.67 -14.80 3.99
CA ASP A 267 1.70 -14.74 5.03
C ASP A 267 2.86 -13.80 4.64
N THR A 268 3.26 -13.80 3.37
CA THR A 268 4.30 -12.90 2.86
C THR A 268 3.84 -11.43 2.96
N ALA A 269 2.58 -11.13 2.60
CA ALA A 269 2.01 -9.80 2.76
C ALA A 269 1.97 -9.36 4.24
N GLN A 270 1.57 -10.26 5.15
CA GLN A 270 1.55 -9.99 6.58
C GLN A 270 2.95 -9.83 7.17
N SER A 271 3.93 -10.64 6.73
CA SER A 271 5.33 -10.50 7.14
C SER A 271 5.93 -9.17 6.67
N THR A 272 5.52 -8.68 5.51
CA THR A 272 5.91 -7.35 5.01
C THR A 272 5.46 -6.25 5.98
N ALA A 273 4.30 -6.42 6.64
CA ALA A 273 3.82 -5.50 7.67
C ALA A 273 4.74 -5.41 8.90
N SER A 274 5.49 -6.47 9.21
CA SER A 274 6.43 -6.48 10.35
C SER A 274 7.67 -5.61 10.11
N THR A 275 7.96 -5.30 8.84
CA THR A 275 9.06 -4.41 8.43
C THR A 275 8.65 -2.93 8.47
N LEU A 276 7.34 -2.65 8.55
CA LEU A 276 6.75 -1.34 8.86
C LEU A 276 6.68 -1.12 10.37
#